data_AF-A0A9Q4T3J3-F1
#
_entry.id   AF-A0A9Q4T3J3-F1
#
_cell.length_a   1.000
_cell.length_b   1.000
_cell.length_c   1.000
_cell.angle_alpha   90.00
_cell.angle_beta   90.00
_cell.angle_gamma   90.00
#
_symmetry.space_group_name_H-M   'P 1'
#
loop_
_entity.id
_entity.type
_entity.pdbx_description
1 polymer ?
#
loop_
_entity_poly.entity_id
_entity_poly.type
_entity_poly.pdbx_seq_one_letter_code
_entity_poly.pdbx_strand_id
1 'polypeptide(L)'
;MDEGAEEAARYLSELDAIDEEASAFFRKQIVESPFIQNGLFKAHCLGDLLLSDKHRAWSMDYLLENHHHLLSEPLKAAMFYFACAKNDPCDHDVVPAQLITGMKNRYKKIIEENPASRYRSLSAFEILTDNGLSELTEEYHAFCKAYP
;
A
#
# COMPACT_ATOMS: atom_id res chain seq x y z
N MET A 1 14.09 11.14 -2.16
CA MET A 1 14.67 9.89 -2.69
C MET A 1 15.60 9.37 -1.60
N ASP A 2 15.33 8.17 -1.11
CA ASP A 2 16.02 7.55 0.02
C ASP A 2 16.90 6.45 -0.55
N GLU A 3 18.18 6.76 -0.79
CA GLU A 3 19.14 5.86 -1.45
C GLU A 3 19.21 4.49 -0.75
N GLY A 4 18.97 4.45 0.57
CA GLY A 4 18.95 3.20 1.32
C GLY A 4 17.77 2.29 0.95
N ALA A 5 16.60 2.87 0.66
CA ALA A 5 15.43 2.10 0.25
C ALA A 5 15.56 1.52 -1.16
N GLU A 6 16.16 2.25 -2.08
CA GLU A 6 16.40 1.77 -3.45
C GLU A 6 17.39 0.61 -3.47
N GLU A 7 18.47 0.73 -2.72
CA GLU A 7 19.46 -0.33 -2.57
C GLU A 7 18.87 -1.56 -1.85
N ALA A 8 18.05 -1.35 -0.82
CA ALA A 8 17.34 -2.44 -0.15
C ALA A 8 16.36 -3.15 -1.09
N ALA A 9 15.63 -2.41 -1.93
CA ALA A 9 14.74 -2.99 -2.94
C ALA A 9 15.53 -3.84 -3.94
N ARG A 10 16.72 -3.40 -4.36
CA ARG A 10 17.60 -4.18 -5.24
C ARG A 10 18.04 -5.49 -4.57
N TYR A 11 18.46 -5.45 -3.32
CA TYR A 11 18.83 -6.68 -2.59
C TYR A 11 17.67 -7.64 -2.41
N LEU A 12 16.47 -7.12 -2.14
CA LEU A 12 15.26 -7.93 -2.03
C LEU A 12 14.90 -8.63 -3.34
N SER A 13 15.12 -7.97 -4.48
CA SER A 13 14.90 -8.56 -5.80
C SER A 13 15.97 -9.61 -6.15
N GLU A 14 17.23 -9.34 -5.82
CA GLU A 14 18.31 -10.33 -5.99
C GLU A 14 18.09 -11.55 -5.10
N LEU A 15 17.63 -11.36 -3.86
CA LEU A 15 17.29 -12.45 -2.95
C LEU A 15 16.08 -13.25 -3.45
N ASP A 16 15.07 -12.60 -4.03
CA ASP A 16 13.88 -13.29 -4.56
C ASP A 16 14.23 -14.33 -5.62
N ALA A 17 15.20 -14.01 -6.49
CA ALA A 17 15.70 -14.91 -7.52
C ALA A 17 16.47 -16.13 -6.96
N ILE A 18 16.92 -16.06 -5.71
CA ILE A 18 17.72 -17.10 -5.05
C ILE A 18 16.87 -17.91 -4.05
N ASP A 19 16.07 -17.20 -3.25
CA ASP A 19 15.25 -17.70 -2.15
C ASP A 19 14.01 -16.79 -1.97
N GLU A 20 12.95 -17.13 -2.69
CA GLU A 20 11.65 -16.45 -2.67
C GLU A 20 11.06 -16.36 -1.25
N GLU A 21 11.22 -17.40 -0.41
CA GLU A 21 10.62 -17.40 0.94
C GLU A 21 11.39 -16.46 1.88
N ALA A 22 12.72 -16.47 1.82
CA ALA A 22 13.52 -15.51 2.59
C ALA A 22 13.25 -14.06 2.15
N SER A 23 13.15 -13.87 0.83
CA SER A 23 12.78 -12.62 0.19
C SER A 23 11.40 -12.10 0.67
N ALA A 24 10.40 -12.98 0.70
CA ALA A 24 9.07 -12.67 1.20
C ALA A 24 9.06 -12.40 2.70
N PHE A 25 9.83 -13.16 3.49
CA PHE A 25 9.98 -12.94 4.93
C PHE A 25 10.43 -11.50 5.22
N PHE A 26 11.48 -11.01 4.55
CA PHE A 26 11.94 -9.64 4.75
C PHE A 26 10.93 -8.59 4.27
N ARG A 27 10.25 -8.81 3.14
CA ARG A 27 9.19 -7.90 2.69
C ARG A 27 8.08 -7.75 3.73
N LYS A 28 7.63 -8.85 4.35
CA LYS A 28 6.63 -8.83 5.43
C LYS A 28 7.12 -7.99 6.62
N GLN A 29 8.35 -8.22 7.07
CA GLN A 29 8.97 -7.45 8.15
C GLN A 29 9.08 -5.95 7.82
N ILE A 30 9.38 -5.61 6.57
CA ILE A 30 9.48 -4.22 6.12
C ILE A 30 8.11 -3.53 6.13
N VAL A 31 7.09 -4.22 5.60
CA VAL A 31 5.71 -3.73 5.57
C VAL A 31 5.19 -3.44 6.98
N GLU A 32 5.43 -4.36 7.93
CA GLU A 32 4.98 -4.26 9.33
C GLU A 32 5.82 -3.27 10.17
N SER A 33 7.06 -2.98 9.77
CA SER A 33 8.00 -2.23 10.61
C SER A 33 7.53 -0.81 10.92
N PRO A 34 7.38 -0.42 12.21
CA PRO A 34 7.06 0.95 12.57
C PRO A 34 8.27 1.89 12.42
N PHE A 35 9.47 1.37 12.15
CA PHE A 35 10.69 2.17 12.00
C PHE A 35 10.95 2.56 10.54
N ILE A 36 10.46 1.78 9.59
CA ILE A 36 10.55 2.10 8.16
C ILE A 36 9.38 3.01 7.82
N GLN A 37 9.68 4.29 7.63
CA GLN A 37 8.69 5.33 7.32
C GLN A 37 8.58 5.62 5.81
N ASN A 38 9.42 4.97 5.00
CA ASN A 38 9.40 5.11 3.55
C ASN A 38 8.17 4.40 2.96
N GLY A 39 7.09 5.18 2.73
CA GLY A 39 5.83 4.67 2.20
C GLY A 39 5.96 3.99 0.84
N LEU A 40 6.75 4.55 -0.08
CA LEU A 40 6.99 3.96 -1.41
C LEU A 40 7.65 2.59 -1.30
N PHE A 41 8.65 2.46 -0.45
CA PHE A 41 9.35 1.18 -0.27
C PHE A 41 8.44 0.10 0.34
N LYS A 42 7.62 0.49 1.33
CA LYS A 42 6.58 -0.38 1.87
C LYS A 42 5.54 -0.77 0.83
N ALA A 43 5.12 0.16 -0.02
CA ALA A 43 4.17 -0.09 -1.09
C ALA A 43 4.72 -1.10 -2.11
N HIS A 44 6.00 -0.98 -2.49
CA HIS A 44 6.67 -1.95 -3.35
C HIS A 44 6.68 -3.35 -2.71
N CYS A 45 7.10 -3.45 -1.44
CA CYS A 45 7.12 -4.74 -0.74
C CYS A 45 5.73 -5.37 -0.64
N LEU A 46 4.69 -4.58 -0.34
CA LEU A 46 3.32 -5.05 -0.28
C LEU A 46 2.79 -5.47 -1.66
N GLY A 47 3.11 -4.70 -2.70
CA GLY A 47 2.76 -5.01 -4.09
C GLY A 47 3.31 -6.35 -4.55
N ASP A 48 4.60 -6.60 -4.32
CA ASP A 48 5.24 -7.89 -4.61
C ASP A 48 4.53 -9.05 -3.91
N LEU A 49 4.19 -8.88 -2.62
CA LEU A 49 3.50 -9.91 -1.84
C LEU A 49 2.05 -10.15 -2.31
N LEU A 50 1.33 -9.10 -2.75
CA LEU A 50 -0.02 -9.21 -3.32
C LEU A 50 -0.01 -9.95 -4.66
N LEU A 51 1.02 -9.74 -5.47
CA LEU A 51 1.20 -10.40 -6.78
C LEU A 51 1.69 -11.85 -6.66
N SER A 52 2.23 -12.25 -5.50
CA SER A 52 2.68 -13.62 -5.25
C SER A 52 1.50 -14.54 -4.90
N ASP A 53 1.31 -15.62 -5.65
CA ASP A 53 0.30 -16.64 -5.34
C ASP A 53 0.49 -17.30 -3.97
N LYS A 54 1.73 -17.37 -3.46
CA LYS A 54 2.04 -17.99 -2.15
C LYS A 54 1.79 -17.05 -0.99
N HIS A 55 1.92 -15.74 -1.20
CA HIS A 55 1.93 -14.76 -0.12
C HIS A 55 0.78 -13.77 -0.17
N ARG A 56 -0.04 -13.80 -1.24
CA ARG A 56 -1.24 -12.97 -1.37
C ARG A 56 -2.18 -13.10 -0.16
N ALA A 57 -2.41 -14.31 0.34
CA ALA A 57 -3.25 -14.53 1.52
C ALA A 57 -2.75 -13.75 2.75
N TRP A 58 -1.43 -13.76 2.99
CA TRP A 58 -0.84 -12.96 4.06
C TRP A 58 -1.07 -11.46 3.83
N SER A 59 -0.92 -10.97 2.60
CA SER A 59 -1.16 -9.55 2.28
C SER A 59 -2.62 -9.16 2.51
N MET A 60 -3.56 -10.04 2.20
CA MET A 60 -4.98 -9.84 2.46
C MET A 60 -5.27 -9.73 3.95
N ASP A 61 -4.71 -10.63 4.76
CA ASP A 61 -4.85 -10.62 6.21
C ASP A 61 -4.23 -9.34 6.81
N TYR A 62 -3.00 -9.00 6.39
CA TYR A 62 -2.33 -7.78 6.80
C TYR A 62 -3.18 -6.53 6.50
N LEU A 63 -3.72 -6.43 5.28
CA LEU A 63 -4.58 -5.31 4.88
C LEU A 63 -5.87 -5.27 5.71
N LEU A 64 -6.50 -6.42 5.94
CA LEU A 64 -7.73 -6.50 6.73
C LEU A 64 -7.51 -6.02 8.17
N GLU A 65 -6.38 -6.38 8.77
CA GLU A 65 -6.02 -5.98 10.13
C GLU A 65 -5.54 -4.53 10.21
N ASN A 66 -4.79 -4.04 9.21
CA ASN A 66 -4.01 -2.79 9.33
C ASN A 66 -4.50 -1.64 8.43
N HIS A 67 -5.58 -1.79 7.66
CA HIS A 67 -6.08 -0.78 6.72
C HIS A 67 -6.23 0.63 7.32
N HIS A 68 -6.50 0.74 8.62
CA HIS A 68 -6.69 2.01 9.33
C HIS A 68 -5.39 2.78 9.63
N HIS A 69 -4.23 2.13 9.46
CA HIS A 69 -2.90 2.67 9.74
C HIS A 69 -2.01 2.79 8.50
N LEU A 70 -2.50 2.39 7.32
CA LEU A 70 -1.70 2.48 6.09
C LEU A 70 -1.26 3.92 5.81
N LEU A 71 -0.01 4.07 5.39
CA LEU A 71 0.50 5.27 4.74
C LEU A 71 -0.15 5.43 3.36
N SER A 72 -0.02 6.61 2.75
CA SER A 72 -0.65 6.92 1.46
C SER A 72 -0.21 5.97 0.35
N GLU A 73 1.07 5.67 0.25
CA GLU A 73 1.63 4.86 -0.83
C GLU A 73 1.21 3.38 -0.76
N PRO A 74 1.29 2.69 0.40
CA PRO A 74 0.72 1.35 0.54
C PRO A 74 -0.79 1.30 0.31
N LEU A 75 -1.53 2.33 0.73
CA LEU A 75 -2.96 2.42 0.45
C LEU A 75 -3.23 2.56 -1.05
N LYS A 76 -2.48 3.43 -1.75
CA LYS A 76 -2.55 3.63 -3.20
C LYS A 76 -2.28 2.33 -3.93
N ALA A 77 -1.20 1.63 -3.58
CA ALA A 77 -0.84 0.33 -4.16
C ALA A 77 -1.93 -0.75 -3.95
N ALA A 78 -2.48 -0.85 -2.73
CA ALA A 78 -3.55 -1.80 -2.44
C ALA A 78 -4.84 -1.51 -3.24
N MET A 79 -5.27 -0.24 -3.29
CA MET A 79 -6.43 0.18 -4.08
C MET A 79 -6.23 -0.10 -5.58
N PHE A 80 -5.05 0.21 -6.11
CA PHE A 80 -4.67 -0.09 -7.48
C PHE A 80 -4.75 -1.59 -7.77
N TYR A 81 -4.10 -2.41 -6.93
CA TYR A 81 -4.12 -3.87 -7.06
C TYR A 81 -5.56 -4.40 -7.14
N PHE A 82 -6.42 -4.03 -6.19
CA PHE A 82 -7.79 -4.52 -6.18
C PHE A 82 -8.64 -4.02 -7.35
N ALA A 83 -8.39 -2.80 -7.83
CA ALA A 83 -9.06 -2.28 -9.02
C ALA A 83 -8.65 -3.06 -10.29
N CYS A 84 -7.37 -3.45 -10.40
CA CYS A 84 -6.88 -4.31 -11.47
C CYS A 84 -7.46 -5.73 -11.34
N ALA A 85 -7.33 -6.36 -10.17
CA ALA A 85 -7.83 -7.70 -9.86
C ALA A 85 -9.33 -7.83 -10.18
N LYS A 86 -10.14 -6.82 -9.88
CA LYS A 86 -11.59 -6.82 -10.18
C LYS A 86 -11.91 -7.02 -11.66
N ASN A 87 -11.01 -6.59 -12.55
CA ASN A 87 -11.16 -6.68 -13.99
C ASN A 87 -10.45 -7.90 -14.59
N ASP A 88 -9.66 -8.63 -13.81
CA ASP A 88 -8.97 -9.83 -14.26
C ASP A 88 -9.94 -11.03 -14.26
N PRO A 89 -10.23 -11.64 -15.43
CA PRO A 89 -11.12 -12.80 -15.49
C PRO A 89 -10.55 -14.04 -14.78
N CYS A 90 -9.24 -14.08 -14.51
CA CYS A 90 -8.57 -15.16 -13.80
C CYS A 90 -8.52 -14.94 -12.28
N ASP A 91 -8.84 -13.71 -11.82
CA ASP A 91 -8.93 -13.42 -10.40
C ASP A 91 -10.35 -13.73 -9.90
N HIS A 92 -10.42 -14.62 -8.92
CA HIS A 92 -11.68 -15.06 -8.32
C HIS A 92 -11.77 -14.70 -6.84
N ASP A 93 -10.78 -13.97 -6.31
CA ASP A 93 -10.71 -13.67 -4.90
C ASP A 93 -11.77 -12.62 -4.52
N VAL A 94 -12.54 -12.95 -3.49
CA VAL A 94 -13.57 -12.07 -2.97
C VAL A 94 -12.94 -11.15 -1.94
N VAL A 95 -12.81 -9.86 -2.29
CA VAL A 95 -12.34 -8.84 -1.35
C VAL A 95 -13.41 -8.62 -0.26
N PRO A 96 -13.07 -8.75 1.04
CA PRO A 96 -14.02 -8.54 2.12
C PRO A 96 -14.61 -7.12 2.11
N ALA A 97 -15.94 -7.00 2.30
CA ALA A 97 -16.62 -5.69 2.34
C ALA A 97 -16.07 -4.78 3.45
N GLN A 98 -15.60 -5.36 4.55
CA GLN A 98 -14.91 -4.65 5.62
C GLN A 98 -13.62 -3.99 5.12
N LEU A 99 -12.80 -4.71 4.34
CA LEU A 99 -11.56 -4.18 3.81
C LEU A 99 -11.82 -3.07 2.80
N ILE A 100 -12.79 -3.24 1.89
CA ILE A 100 -13.20 -2.20 0.93
C ILE A 100 -13.59 -0.91 1.68
N THR A 101 -14.48 -1.04 2.67
CA THR A 101 -14.93 0.10 3.50
C THR A 101 -13.77 0.71 4.27
N GLY A 102 -12.89 -0.13 4.84
CA GLY A 102 -11.71 0.26 5.59
C GLY A 102 -10.75 1.12 4.78
N MET A 103 -10.42 0.71 3.56
CA MET A 103 -9.55 1.47 2.65
C MET A 103 -10.19 2.80 2.23
N LYS A 104 -11.49 2.80 1.89
CA LYS A 104 -12.22 4.05 1.58
C LYS A 104 -12.19 5.04 2.76
N ASN A 105 -12.35 4.54 3.98
CA ASN A 105 -12.30 5.36 5.19
C ASN A 105 -10.89 5.86 5.48
N ARG A 106 -9.86 5.03 5.26
CA ARG A 106 -8.48 5.46 5.44
C ARG A 106 -8.11 6.58 4.48
N TYR A 107 -8.50 6.48 3.21
CA TYR A 107 -8.34 7.57 2.24
C TYR A 107 -8.91 8.88 2.76
N LYS A 108 -10.19 8.90 3.17
CA LYS A 108 -10.86 10.10 3.69
C LYS A 108 -10.09 10.71 4.87
N LYS A 109 -9.62 9.86 5.78
CA LYS A 109 -8.81 10.28 6.92
C LYS A 109 -7.48 10.91 6.50
N ILE A 110 -6.79 10.38 5.49
CA ILE A 110 -5.55 10.98 4.96
C ILE A 110 -5.82 12.38 4.37
N ILE A 111 -6.93 12.56 3.66
CA ILE A 111 -7.33 13.88 3.13
C ILE A 111 -7.64 14.86 4.27
N GLU A 112 -8.34 14.42 5.31
CA GLU A 112 -8.62 15.23 6.51
C GLU A 112 -7.33 15.61 7.27
N GLU A 113 -6.35 14.69 7.34
CA GLU A 113 -5.04 14.87 7.98
C GLU A 113 -4.10 15.80 7.18
N ASN A 114 -4.37 16.00 5.89
CA ASN A 114 -3.57 16.83 4.98
C ASN A 114 -4.36 18.05 4.44
N PRO A 115 -4.81 18.98 5.31
CA PRO A 115 -5.49 20.18 4.85
C PRO A 115 -4.54 21.12 4.08
N ALA A 116 -5.12 22.10 3.39
CA ALA A 116 -4.37 23.08 2.59
C ALA A 116 -3.21 23.76 3.37
N SER A 117 -2.16 24.12 2.63
CA SER A 117 -0.74 24.31 3.04
C SER A 117 -0.39 25.08 4.33
N ARG A 118 -1.30 25.85 4.93
CA ARG A 118 -0.96 26.78 6.02
C ARG A 118 -0.61 26.12 7.36
N TYR A 119 -0.93 24.84 7.55
CA TYR A 119 -0.68 24.11 8.81
C TYR A 119 0.20 22.85 8.64
N ARG A 120 0.78 22.62 7.46
CA ARG A 120 1.49 21.37 7.13
C ARG A 120 2.71 21.09 8.01
N SER A 121 3.38 22.13 8.51
CA SER A 121 4.60 22.02 9.34
C SER A 121 4.37 21.61 10.80
N LEU A 122 3.11 21.49 11.25
CA LEU A 122 2.74 21.08 12.61
C LEU A 122 2.05 19.71 12.65
N SER A 123 1.96 19.02 11.52
CA SER A 123 1.28 17.73 11.43
C SER A 123 2.13 16.61 12.03
N ALA A 124 1.52 15.80 12.90
CA ALA A 124 2.10 14.54 13.38
C ALA A 124 1.91 13.40 12.36
N PHE A 125 1.30 13.68 11.20
CA PHE A 125 0.93 12.71 10.17
C PHE A 125 1.86 12.82 8.96
N GLU A 126 1.79 11.81 8.09
CA GLU A 126 2.45 11.82 6.78
C GLU A 126 2.08 13.10 6.01
N ILE A 127 3.11 13.87 5.63
CA ILE A 127 2.94 15.12 4.90
C ILE A 127 3.00 14.83 3.41
N LEU A 128 1.89 15.03 2.72
CA LEU A 128 1.78 14.83 1.28
C LEU A 128 1.93 16.14 0.50
N THR A 129 2.53 16.04 -0.69
CA THR A 129 2.50 17.12 -1.67
C THR A 129 1.13 17.17 -2.34
N ASP A 130 0.80 18.30 -2.98
CA ASP A 130 -0.47 18.44 -3.69
C ASP A 130 -0.58 17.42 -4.83
N ASN A 131 0.55 17.12 -5.49
CA ASN A 131 0.64 16.06 -6.49
C ASN A 131 0.37 14.67 -5.88
N GLY A 132 0.99 14.34 -4.75
CA GLY A 132 0.76 13.06 -4.07
C GLY A 132 -0.69 12.88 -3.62
N LEU A 133 -1.37 13.96 -3.19
CA LEU A 133 -2.80 13.94 -2.90
C LEU A 133 -3.65 13.72 -4.15
N SER A 134 -3.28 14.34 -5.28
CA SER A 134 -3.97 14.15 -6.57
C SER A 134 -3.89 12.70 -7.03
N GLU A 135 -2.69 12.12 -7.05
CA GLU A 135 -2.47 10.71 -7.43
C GLU A 135 -3.27 9.76 -6.53
N LEU A 136 -3.23 9.96 -5.20
CA LEU A 136 -4.01 9.14 -4.27
C LEU A 136 -5.54 9.26 -4.53
N THR A 137 -6.01 10.45 -4.88
CA THR A 137 -7.42 10.72 -5.19
C THR A 137 -7.87 10.04 -6.47
N GLU A 138 -7.03 10.06 -7.50
CA GLU A 138 -7.27 9.36 -8.77
C GLU A 138 -7.45 7.86 -8.53
N GLU A 139 -6.56 7.24 -7.75
CA GLU A 139 -6.65 5.80 -7.49
C GLU A 139 -7.81 5.45 -6.58
N TYR A 140 -8.14 6.30 -5.62
CA TYR A 140 -9.36 6.16 -4.83
C TYR A 140 -10.63 6.17 -5.70
N HIS A 141 -10.71 7.06 -6.70
CA HIS A 141 -11.85 7.11 -7.62
C HIS A 141 -11.92 5.85 -8.50
N ALA A 142 -10.79 5.38 -9.03
CA ALA A 142 -10.72 4.13 -9.78
C ALA A 142 -11.19 2.93 -8.93
N PHE A 143 -10.72 2.86 -7.68
CA PHE A 143 -11.12 1.83 -6.73
C PHE A 143 -12.61 1.89 -6.39
N CYS A 144 -13.18 3.08 -6.15
CA CYS A 144 -14.61 3.25 -5.90
C CYS A 144 -15.48 2.85 -7.11
N LYS A 145 -14.97 3.05 -8.33
CA LYS A 145 -15.67 2.60 -9.54
C LYS A 145 -15.68 1.07 -9.65
N ALA A 146 -14.58 0.41 -9.27
CA ALA A 146 -14.49 -1.05 -9.25
C ALA A 146 -15.32 -1.68 -8.12
N TYR A 147 -15.44 -0.97 -6.98
CA TYR A 147 -16.17 -1.40 -5.80
C TYR A 147 -17.13 -0.28 -5.34
N PRO A 148 -18.33 -0.15 -5.94
CA PRO A 148 -19.29 0.89 -5.58
C PRO A 148 -19.72 0.84 -4.11
#